data_AF-A0A7S0TL41-F1
#
_entry.id   AF-A0A7S0TL41-F1
#
_cell.length_a   1.000
_cell.length_b   1.000
_cell.length_c   1.000
_cell.angle_alpha   90.00
_cell.angle_beta   90.00
_cell.angle_gamma   90.00
#
_symmetry.space_group_name_H-M   'P 1'
#
loop_
_entity.id
_entity.type
_entity.pdbx_description
1 polymer ?
#
loop_
_entity_poly.entity_id
_entity_poly.type
_entity_poly.pdbx_seq_one_letter_code
_entity_poly.pdbx_strand_id
1 'polypeptide(L)'
;RAYKNGRSETIGCLDGDGVESLRKKLVLFCKETPWYDERVPSTYIKLRDAIVALQNEGEVVWLSWRMYVDLAQDCGVTGEHVVIATRFLHDMGALCYFRSVSKAQK
;
A
#
# COMPACT_ATOMS: atom_id res chain seq x y z
N ARG A 1 -24.40 15.86 -1.28
CA ARG A 1 -25.67 15.35 -1.87
C ARG A 1 -25.65 13.83 -1.68
N ALA A 2 -26.42 13.27 -0.75
CA ALA A 2 -26.45 11.82 -0.53
C ALA A 2 -27.08 11.15 -1.75
N TYR A 3 -26.39 10.17 -2.34
CA TYR A 3 -26.91 9.41 -3.46
C TYR A 3 -28.05 8.52 -2.94
N LYS A 4 -29.30 8.79 -3.34
CA LYS A 4 -30.49 8.02 -2.97
C LYS A 4 -30.57 6.67 -3.71
N ASN A 5 -29.50 5.89 -3.67
CA ASN A 5 -29.41 4.55 -4.26
C ASN A 5 -29.41 3.44 -3.20
N GLY A 6 -29.71 3.76 -1.94
CA GLY A 6 -29.70 2.81 -0.82
C GLY A 6 -28.31 2.38 -0.35
N ARG A 7 -27.23 2.95 -0.91
CA ARG A 7 -25.84 2.60 -0.56
C ARG A 7 -25.11 3.66 0.25
N SER A 8 -25.73 4.81 0.52
CA SER A 8 -25.14 5.87 1.36
C SER A 8 -25.55 5.70 2.82
N GLU A 9 -24.60 5.87 3.73
CA GLU A 9 -24.84 5.95 5.18
C GLU A 9 -24.60 7.38 5.67
N THR A 10 -25.41 7.83 6.64
CA THR A 10 -25.18 9.08 7.35
C THR A 10 -24.33 8.80 8.59
N ILE A 11 -23.26 9.58 8.78
CA ILE A 11 -22.30 9.38 9.86
C ILE A 11 -22.15 10.68 10.62
N GLY A 12 -22.28 10.60 11.94
CA GLY A 12 -22.00 11.69 12.87
C GLY A 12 -20.59 11.58 13.40
N CYS A 13 -19.72 12.55 13.10
CA CYS A 13 -18.34 12.54 13.61
C CYS A 13 -18.23 12.95 15.09
N LEU A 14 -19.25 13.60 15.64
CA LEU A 14 -19.25 14.08 17.03
C LEU A 14 -19.59 12.95 18.01
N ASP A 15 -20.69 12.23 17.74
CA ASP A 15 -21.23 11.21 18.64
C ASP A 15 -20.86 9.78 18.21
N GLY A 16 -20.24 9.63 17.03
CA GLY A 16 -19.90 8.33 16.45
C GLY A 16 -21.09 7.59 15.83
N ASP A 17 -22.23 8.27 15.67
CA ASP A 17 -23.42 7.71 15.05
C ASP A 17 -23.12 7.17 13.64
N GLY A 18 -23.56 5.95 13.38
CA GLY A 18 -23.37 5.29 12.08
C GLY A 18 -21.98 4.70 11.83
N VAL A 19 -21.00 4.93 12.71
CA VAL A 19 -19.63 4.39 12.55
C VAL A 19 -19.61 2.87 12.55
N GLU A 20 -20.36 2.21 13.44
CA GLU A 20 -20.37 0.73 13.45
C GLU A 20 -21.12 0.12 12.26
N SER A 21 -22.16 0.79 11.75
CA SER A 21 -22.79 0.37 10.48
C SER A 21 -21.79 0.48 9.33
N LEU A 22 -21.08 1.61 9.25
CA LEU A 22 -20.04 1.83 8.26
C LEU A 22 -18.93 0.77 8.36
N ARG A 23 -18.43 0.46 9.56
CA ARG A 23 -17.40 -0.55 9.79
C ARG A 23 -17.82 -1.90 9.21
N LYS A 24 -19.04 -2.36 9.51
CA LYS A 24 -19.56 -3.64 8.99
C LYS A 24 -19.62 -3.66 7.46
N LYS A 25 -20.07 -2.56 6.85
CA LYS A 25 -20.13 -2.42 5.38
C LYS A 25 -18.75 -2.39 4.74
N LEU A 26 -17.78 -1.70 5.36
CA LEU A 26 -16.39 -1.69 4.90
C LEU A 26 -15.78 -3.08 4.97
N VAL A 27 -16.00 -3.83 6.06
CA VAL A 27 -15.52 -5.22 6.17
C VAL A 27 -16.13 -6.11 5.08
N LEU A 28 -17.43 -5.97 4.80
CA LEU A 28 -18.09 -6.71 3.73
C LEU A 28 -17.51 -6.34 2.35
N PHE A 29 -17.36 -5.05 2.08
CA PHE A 29 -16.79 -4.55 0.85
C PHE A 29 -15.36 -5.06 0.63
N CYS A 30 -14.51 -5.00 1.66
CA CYS A 30 -13.14 -5.53 1.58
C CYS A 30 -13.12 -7.04 1.31
N LYS A 31 -14.13 -7.80 1.76
CA LYS A 31 -14.27 -9.24 1.44
C LYS A 31 -14.69 -9.51 0.00
N GLU A 32 -15.35 -8.55 -0.64
CA GLU A 32 -15.82 -8.64 -2.03
C GLU A 32 -14.75 -8.24 -3.05
N THR A 33 -13.63 -7.63 -2.62
CA THR A 33 -12.58 -7.22 -3.56
C THR A 33 -11.84 -8.43 -4.13
N PRO A 34 -11.45 -8.43 -5.43
CA PRO A 34 -10.82 -9.58 -6.08
C PRO A 34 -9.54 -10.11 -5.41
N TRP A 35 -8.79 -9.22 -4.74
CA TRP A 35 -7.53 -9.52 -4.04
C TRP A 35 -7.73 -9.88 -2.56
N TYR A 36 -8.97 -10.01 -2.09
CA TYR A 36 -9.24 -10.47 -0.73
C TYR A 36 -8.76 -11.91 -0.56
N ASP A 37 -8.02 -12.18 0.52
CA ASP A 37 -7.38 -13.48 0.80
C ASP A 37 -6.28 -13.89 -0.19
N GLU A 38 -5.76 -12.94 -0.98
CA GLU A 38 -4.61 -13.19 -1.84
C GLU A 38 -3.35 -13.41 -1.00
N ARG A 39 -2.57 -14.44 -1.35
CA ARG A 39 -1.33 -14.77 -0.65
C ARG A 39 -0.20 -13.86 -1.09
N VAL A 40 0.27 -13.03 -0.17
CA VAL A 40 1.43 -12.15 -0.38
C VAL A 40 2.71 -12.87 0.07
N PRO A 41 3.80 -12.82 -0.72
CA PRO A 41 5.10 -13.34 -0.30
C PRO A 41 5.59 -12.69 1.00
N SER A 42 6.05 -13.49 1.96
CA SER A 42 6.55 -12.99 3.24
C SER A 42 7.76 -12.06 3.09
N THR A 43 8.56 -12.23 2.04
CA THR A 43 9.71 -11.37 1.73
C THR A 43 9.29 -9.94 1.40
N TYR A 44 8.11 -9.74 0.79
CA TYR A 44 7.61 -8.40 0.47
C TYR A 44 7.14 -7.68 1.74
N ILE A 45 6.55 -8.43 2.67
CA ILE A 45 6.18 -7.92 3.99
C ILE A 45 7.42 -7.54 4.80
N LYS A 46 8.48 -8.37 4.79
CA LYS A 46 9.76 -8.02 5.43
C LYS A 46 10.35 -6.73 4.86
N LEU A 47 10.33 -6.58 3.53
CA LEU A 47 10.81 -5.35 2.87
C LEU A 47 9.99 -4.13 3.29
N ARG A 48 8.65 -4.25 3.36
CA ARG A 48 7.79 -3.19 3.89
C ARG A 48 8.22 -2.78 5.30
N ASP A 49 8.37 -3.76 6.19
CA ASP A 49 8.68 -3.50 7.60
C ASP A 49 10.05 -2.84 7.75
N ALA A 50 11.03 -3.23 6.94
CA ALA A 50 12.34 -2.59 6.90
C ALA A 50 12.26 -1.11 6.45
N ILE A 51 11.42 -0.80 5.46
CA ILE A 51 11.20 0.58 5.00
C ILE A 51 10.51 1.43 6.08
N VAL A 52 9.51 0.86 6.75
CA VAL A 52 8.81 1.54 7.86
C VAL A 52 9.75 1.79 9.03
N ALA A 53 10.64 0.85 9.35
CA ALA A 53 11.66 1.03 10.38
C ALA A 53 12.58 2.21 10.04
N LEU A 54 13.11 2.26 8.82
CA LEU A 54 13.96 3.37 8.35
C LEU A 54 13.26 4.74 8.42
N GLN A 55 11.95 4.79 8.15
CA GLN A 55 11.15 6.01 8.28
C GLN A 55 10.96 6.43 9.74
N ASN A 56 10.66 5.48 10.62
CA ASN A 56 10.41 5.75 12.05
C ASN A 56 11.68 6.19 12.79
N GLU A 57 12.84 5.69 12.38
CA GLU A 57 14.14 6.10 12.92
C GLU A 57 14.56 7.51 12.44
N GLY A 58 13.77 8.12 11.54
CA GLY A 58 14.01 9.46 11.01
C GLY A 58 15.22 9.53 10.06
N GLU A 59 15.78 8.38 9.69
CA GLU A 59 17.02 8.31 8.93
C GLU A 59 16.83 8.68 7.46
N VAL A 60 15.66 8.38 6.87
CA VAL A 60 15.50 8.49 5.42
C VAL A 60 14.08 8.89 4.98
N VAL A 61 13.97 10.06 4.32
CA VAL A 61 12.74 10.50 3.62
C VAL A 61 12.71 9.99 2.17
N TRP A 62 13.89 9.72 1.58
CA TRP A 62 14.04 9.31 0.18
C TRP A 62 15.15 8.27 0.02
N LEU A 63 14.85 7.14 -0.62
CA LEU A 63 15.83 6.11 -0.94
C LEU A 63 16.27 6.21 -2.40
N SER A 64 17.58 6.20 -2.65
CA SER A 64 18.09 5.97 -4.00
C SER A 64 17.72 4.55 -4.45
N TRP A 65 17.56 4.36 -5.76
CA TRP A 65 17.23 3.03 -6.30
C TRP A 65 18.26 1.98 -5.90
N ARG A 66 19.55 2.32 -5.85
CA ARG A 66 20.61 1.40 -5.43
C ARG A 66 20.42 0.95 -4.00
N MET A 67 20.25 1.88 -3.05
CA MET A 67 20.03 1.55 -1.64
C MET A 67 18.77 0.73 -1.44
N TYR A 68 17.71 1.02 -2.19
CA TYR A 68 16.48 0.24 -2.14
C TYR A 68 16.69 -1.19 -2.64
N VAL A 69 17.44 -1.38 -3.74
CA VAL A 69 17.77 -2.71 -4.26
C VAL A 69 18.60 -3.50 -3.25
N ASP A 70 19.59 -2.87 -2.61
CA ASP A 70 20.42 -3.51 -1.58
C ASP A 70 19.54 -3.96 -0.40
N LEU A 71 18.65 -3.09 0.10
CA LEU A 71 17.69 -3.42 1.16
C LEU A 71 16.73 -4.55 0.75
N ALA A 72 16.27 -4.55 -0.49
CA ALA A 72 15.40 -5.60 -1.03
C ALA A 72 16.12 -6.96 -1.04
N GLN A 73 17.40 -6.98 -1.42
CA GLN A 73 18.21 -8.19 -1.41
C GLN A 73 18.41 -8.72 0.01
N ASP A 74 18.68 -7.86 0.99
CA ASP A 74 18.79 -8.24 2.41
C ASP A 74 17.49 -8.87 2.94
N CYS A 75 16.34 -8.44 2.40
CA CYS A 75 15.02 -9.01 2.70
C CYS A 75 14.69 -10.28 1.90
N GLY A 76 15.59 -10.74 1.01
CA GLY A 76 15.40 -11.93 0.16
C GLY A 76 14.59 -11.67 -1.11
N VAL A 77 14.48 -10.41 -1.55
CA VAL A 77 13.83 -10.03 -2.80
C VAL A 77 14.90 -9.72 -3.86
N THR A 78 15.01 -10.57 -4.87
CA THR A 78 16.09 -10.49 -5.86
C THR A 78 15.56 -10.51 -7.30
N GLY A 79 16.38 -10.01 -8.25
CA GLY A 79 16.08 -10.09 -9.67
C GLY A 79 14.81 -9.33 -10.07
N GLU A 80 13.96 -9.95 -10.89
CA GLU A 80 12.72 -9.34 -11.38
C GLU A 80 11.70 -9.05 -10.27
N HIS A 81 11.76 -9.80 -9.17
CA HIS A 81 10.86 -9.64 -8.03
C HIS A 81 11.06 -8.31 -7.30
N VAL A 82 12.21 -7.65 -7.45
CA VAL A 82 12.44 -6.33 -6.86
C VAL A 82 11.40 -5.35 -7.40
N VAL A 83 11.26 -5.27 -8.72
CA VAL A 83 10.33 -4.32 -9.37
C VAL A 83 8.87 -4.69 -9.07
N ILE A 84 8.54 -5.98 -9.01
CA ILE A 84 7.20 -6.47 -8.67
C ILE A 84 6.86 -6.07 -7.23
N ALA A 85 7.77 -6.33 -6.28
CA ALA A 85 7.61 -5.92 -4.89
C ALA A 85 7.49 -4.40 -4.75
N THR A 86 8.30 -3.63 -5.48
CA THR A 86 8.21 -2.16 -5.44
C THR A 86 6.84 -1.66 -5.87
N ARG A 87 6.27 -2.21 -6.95
CA ARG A 87 4.93 -1.83 -7.43
C ARG A 87 3.86 -2.21 -6.42
N PHE A 88 3.93 -3.43 -5.89
CA PHE A 88 3.02 -3.87 -4.84
C PHE A 88 3.07 -2.94 -3.60
N LEU A 89 4.27 -2.59 -3.14
CA LEU A 89 4.45 -1.67 -2.01
C LEU A 89 4.02 -0.23 -2.34
N HIS A 90 4.11 0.17 -3.60
CA HIS A 90 3.57 1.44 -4.07
C HIS A 90 2.05 1.47 -4.03
N ASP A 91 1.40 0.42 -4.55
CA ASP A 91 -0.07 0.31 -4.58
C ASP A 91 -0.66 0.20 -3.17
N MET A 92 0.07 -0.41 -2.23
CA MET A 92 -0.30 -0.42 -0.80
C MET A 92 -0.02 0.90 -0.07
N GLY A 93 0.63 1.87 -0.71
CA GLY A 93 1.01 3.15 -0.09
C GLY A 93 2.14 3.05 0.93
N ALA A 94 2.89 1.93 0.96
CA ALA A 94 4.04 1.78 1.84
C ALA A 94 5.26 2.59 1.37
N LEU A 95 5.35 2.87 0.07
CA LEU A 95 6.38 3.72 -0.52
C LEU A 95 5.85 4.45 -1.77
N CYS A 96 6.53 5.54 -2.15
CA CYS A 96 6.27 6.21 -3.43
C CYS A 96 7.38 5.87 -4.43
N TYR A 97 7.03 5.12 -5.48
CA TYR A 97 7.96 4.74 -6.54
C TYR A 97 7.64 5.47 -7.85
N PHE A 98 8.57 6.28 -8.31
CA PHE A 98 8.46 6.99 -9.58
C PHE A 98 9.32 6.31 -10.64
N ARG A 99 8.68 5.67 -11.62
CA ARG A 99 9.41 5.15 -12.77
C ARG A 99 9.85 6.33 -13.64
N SER A 100 11.15 6.41 -13.94
CA SER A 100 11.63 7.35 -14.95
C SER A 100 11.00 7.00 -16.29
N VAL A 101 10.14 7.89 -16.80
CA VAL A 101 9.63 7.79 -18.17
C VAL A 101 10.70 8.43 -19.04
N SER A 102 11.59 7.61 -19.61
CA SER A 102 12.47 8.08 -20.68
C SER A 102 11.59 8.66 -21.78
N LYS A 103 11.62 9.97 -21.99
CA LYS A 103 10.98 10.58 -23.17
C LYS A 103 11.63 9.91 -24.38
N ALA A 104 10.85 9.14 -25.13
CA ALA A 104 11.26 8.67 -26.45
C ALA A 104 11.55 9.93 -27.29
N GLN A 105 12.83 10.20 -27.52
CA GLN A 105 13.26 11.21 -28.47
C GLN A 105 12.80 10.74 -29.86
N LYS A 106 11.86 11.49 -30.43
CA LYS A 106 11.51 11.46 -31.84
C LYS A 106 12.63 12.10 -32.66
#